data_AF-I3SAE2-F1
#
_entry.id   AF-I3SAE2-F1
#
_cell.length_a   1.000
_cell.length_b   1.000
_cell.length_c   1.000
_cell.angle_alpha   90.00
_cell.angle_beta   90.00
_cell.angle_gamma   90.00
#
_symmetry.space_group_name_H-M   'P 1'
#
loop_
_entity.id
_entity.type
_entity.pdbx_description
1 polymer ?
#
loop_
_entity_poly.entity_id
_entity_poly.type
_entity_poly.pdbx_seq_one_letter_code
_entity_poly.pdbx_strand_id
1 'polypeptide(L)'
;MLKLLRVLPSTSRNWVLEMEVLSSSRNPQVRDFSTAARETYVAKGYTTDRVFAPYYVYKGKAAMSLSPVLPTFTKLDSGALVVERRGSIMMVFTPAIGERKYDWEKRQKFALSATEVGSLIAMGPQDSCEFFHDPSMSSSNAGQVRKSLSIKPHANSSGYFVSLTVVNNLLNAKENFNVPVTTAEFAVMKTACSFALPHIMGWDRLTNQQSSLPGGTVGLQSKVDKPVFDLEWDK
;
A
#
# COMPACT_ATOMS: atom_id res chain seq x y z
N MET A 1 13.08 65.62 22.56
CA MET A 1 11.78 64.96 22.36
C MET A 1 12.02 63.47 22.18
N LEU A 2 11.65 62.65 23.18
CA LEU A 2 11.69 61.20 23.12
C LEU A 2 10.53 60.69 22.24
N LYS A 3 10.80 59.79 21.30
CA LYS A 3 9.80 58.86 20.75
C LYS A 3 10.29 57.42 20.96
N LEU A 4 9.72 56.77 21.98
CA LEU A 4 9.73 55.32 22.12
C LEU A 4 8.96 54.70 20.94
N LEU A 5 9.55 53.75 20.23
CA LEU A 5 8.80 52.79 19.43
C LEU A 5 8.79 51.44 20.17
N ARG A 6 7.58 50.95 20.43
CA ARG A 6 7.28 49.71 21.14
C ARG A 6 7.58 48.50 20.26
N VAL A 7 8.31 47.54 20.81
CA VAL A 7 8.43 46.16 20.34
C VAL A 7 7.15 45.43 20.74
N LEU A 8 6.48 44.77 19.79
CA LEU A 8 5.36 43.86 20.05
C LEU A 8 5.81 42.41 19.73
N PRO A 9 5.44 41.43 20.56
CA PRO A 9 5.81 40.03 20.36
C PRO A 9 4.94 39.38 19.27
N SER A 10 5.59 38.76 18.29
CA SER A 10 4.93 37.88 17.33
C SER A 10 4.54 36.57 18.01
N THR A 11 3.24 36.31 18.07
CA THR A 11 2.65 35.11 18.66
C THR A 11 2.49 34.05 17.57
N SER A 12 3.23 32.95 17.69
CA SER A 12 2.97 31.71 16.94
C SER A 12 1.56 31.21 17.27
N ARG A 13 0.69 31.16 16.27
CA ARG A 13 -0.58 30.44 16.33
C ARG A 13 -0.52 29.24 15.40
N ASN A 14 -0.48 28.06 16.00
CA ASN A 14 -0.74 26.78 15.36
C ASN A 14 -2.15 26.80 14.78
N TRP A 15 -2.27 26.72 13.45
CA TRP A 15 -3.54 26.44 12.80
C TRP A 15 -3.62 24.94 12.56
N VAL A 16 -4.31 24.27 13.48
CA VAL A 16 -4.87 22.93 13.27
C VAL A 16 -6.01 23.10 12.26
N LEU A 17 -5.85 22.53 11.06
CA LEU A 17 -6.94 22.47 10.08
C LEU A 17 -7.90 21.36 10.49
N GLU A 18 -9.04 21.78 11.02
CA GLU A 18 -10.22 20.98 11.27
C GLU A 18 -10.84 20.59 9.91
N MET A 19 -10.81 19.30 9.57
CA MET A 19 -11.53 18.76 8.42
C MET A 19 -12.99 18.54 8.83
N GLU A 20 -13.87 19.48 8.45
CA GLU A 20 -15.31 19.25 8.49
C GLU A 20 -15.69 18.18 7.45
N VAL A 21 -16.07 17.01 7.95
CA VAL A 21 -16.76 15.98 7.20
C VAL A 21 -18.23 16.41 7.09
N LEU A 22 -18.59 17.04 5.98
CA LEU A 22 -20.00 17.32 5.67
C LEU A 22 -20.73 16.02 5.35
N SER A 23 -21.40 15.47 6.37
CA SER A 23 -22.45 14.46 6.21
C SER A 23 -23.68 15.13 5.60
N SER A 24 -23.98 14.82 4.33
CA SER A 24 -25.26 15.17 3.72
C SER A 24 -26.26 14.01 3.85
N SER A 25 -27.47 14.41 4.20
CA SER A 25 -28.65 13.64 4.60
C SER A 25 -29.24 12.69 3.53
N ARG A 26 -29.92 11.67 4.04
CA ARG A 26 -30.69 10.61 3.36
C ARG A 26 -31.74 11.11 2.36
N ASN A 27 -31.91 10.39 1.26
CA ASN A 27 -33.21 9.82 0.89
C ASN A 27 -33.03 8.49 0.12
N PRO A 28 -33.97 7.52 0.21
CA PRO A 28 -33.72 6.11 -0.07
C PRO A 28 -34.16 5.66 -1.47
N GLN A 29 -33.72 4.44 -1.81
CA GLN A 29 -34.27 3.45 -2.77
C GLN A 29 -33.50 3.18 -4.09
N VAL A 30 -33.00 1.93 -4.14
CA VAL A 30 -32.94 0.99 -5.29
C VAL A 30 -31.64 1.01 -6.11
N ARG A 31 -30.67 0.12 -5.81
CA ARG A 31 -30.57 -1.28 -6.28
C ARG A 31 -29.41 -2.01 -5.58
N ASP A 32 -29.73 -3.17 -5.02
CA ASP A 32 -28.84 -4.05 -4.28
C ASP A 32 -27.75 -4.66 -5.17
N PHE A 33 -26.49 -4.49 -4.76
CA PHE A 33 -25.44 -5.46 -5.08
C PHE A 33 -25.20 -6.30 -3.83
N SER A 34 -25.75 -7.51 -3.87
CA SER A 34 -25.57 -8.54 -2.84
C SER A 34 -24.08 -8.79 -2.60
N THR A 35 -23.56 -8.35 -1.46
CA THR A 35 -22.28 -8.84 -0.95
C THR A 35 -22.60 -10.07 -0.12
N ALA A 36 -22.51 -11.26 -0.72
CA ALA A 36 -22.51 -12.48 0.05
C ALA A 36 -21.39 -12.38 1.09
N ALA A 37 -21.78 -12.38 2.37
CA ALA A 37 -20.85 -12.48 3.48
C ALA A 37 -20.17 -13.86 3.40
N ARG A 38 -19.05 -13.94 2.67
CA ARG A 38 -18.11 -15.04 2.87
C ARG A 38 -17.51 -14.80 4.25
N GLU A 39 -17.79 -15.71 5.19
CA GLU A 39 -17.10 -15.80 6.47
C GLU A 39 -15.59 -15.92 6.20
N THR A 40 -14.93 -14.77 6.12
CA THR A 40 -13.48 -14.70 6.07
C THR A 40 -13.06 -14.87 7.52
N TYR A 41 -12.55 -16.04 7.87
CA TYR A 41 -12.03 -16.33 9.20
C TYR A 41 -10.81 -15.44 9.47
N VAL A 42 -11.04 -14.21 9.94
CA VAL A 42 -10.02 -13.35 10.51
C VAL A 42 -9.79 -13.87 11.93
N ALA A 43 -8.64 -14.51 12.16
CA ALA A 43 -8.30 -15.11 13.45
C ALA A 43 -8.43 -14.09 14.60
N LYS A 44 -9.19 -14.46 15.65
CA LYS A 44 -9.40 -13.73 16.90
C LYS A 44 -8.05 -13.37 17.54
N GLY A 45 -7.85 -12.07 17.84
CA GLY A 45 -6.69 -11.60 18.60
C GLY A 45 -6.48 -10.08 18.57
N TYR A 46 -7.05 -9.38 17.59
CA TYR A 46 -7.08 -7.92 17.55
C TYR A 46 -8.53 -7.46 17.54
N THR A 47 -8.85 -6.43 18.31
CA THR A 47 -10.07 -5.64 18.14
C THR A 47 -10.24 -5.36 16.65
N THR A 48 -11.37 -5.78 16.07
CA THR A 48 -11.60 -5.93 14.62
C THR A 48 -11.84 -4.61 13.90
N ASP A 49 -11.19 -3.53 14.35
CA ASP A 49 -11.30 -2.25 13.66
C ASP A 49 -10.39 -2.31 12.44
N ARG A 50 -11.01 -2.17 11.26
CA ARG A 50 -10.27 -2.04 10.02
C ARG A 50 -9.57 -0.69 10.02
N VAL A 51 -8.26 -0.70 10.27
CA VAL A 51 -7.42 0.49 10.20
C VAL A 51 -7.01 0.73 8.74
N PHE A 52 -7.25 1.95 8.25
CA PHE A 52 -6.77 2.40 6.95
C PHE A 52 -5.67 3.45 7.15
N ALA A 53 -4.43 3.08 6.86
CA ALA A 53 -3.26 3.94 7.06
C ALA A 53 -2.38 4.04 5.80
N PRO A 54 -2.89 4.61 4.69
CA PRO A 54 -2.08 4.89 3.50
C PRO A 54 -1.04 6.00 3.76
N TYR A 55 0.16 5.83 3.20
CA TYR A 55 1.15 6.90 3.08
C TYR A 55 0.83 7.74 1.83
N TYR A 56 0.85 9.07 1.95
CA TYR A 56 0.51 9.98 0.85
C TYR A 56 1.68 10.88 0.46
N VAL A 57 1.77 11.16 -0.84
CA VAL A 57 2.64 12.17 -1.44
C VAL A 57 1.77 13.09 -2.30
N TYR A 58 1.74 14.38 -1.94
CA TYR A 58 0.94 15.40 -2.62
C TYR A 58 1.83 16.34 -3.43
N LYS A 59 1.58 16.50 -4.73
CA LYS A 59 2.37 17.37 -5.63
C LYS A 59 1.44 18.16 -6.55
N GLY A 60 1.99 19.19 -7.20
CA GLY A 60 1.20 20.19 -7.92
C GLY A 60 0.28 19.67 -9.04
N LYS A 61 0.62 18.54 -9.68
CA LYS A 61 -0.19 17.97 -10.78
C LYS A 61 -0.96 16.69 -10.41
N ALA A 62 -0.50 15.96 -9.40
CA ALA A 62 -1.10 14.72 -8.97
C ALA A 62 -0.66 14.38 -7.54
N ALA A 63 -1.47 13.58 -6.86
CA ALA A 63 -1.14 12.92 -5.62
C ALA A 63 -0.96 11.42 -5.86
N MET A 64 -0.18 10.79 -4.99
CA MET A 64 -0.01 9.35 -4.95
C MET A 64 -0.18 8.86 -3.51
N SER A 65 -0.76 7.68 -3.33
CA SER A 65 -0.75 6.97 -2.06
C SER A 65 -0.19 5.56 -2.19
N LEU A 66 0.34 5.03 -1.08
CA LEU A 66 0.88 3.68 -0.95
C LEU A 66 0.24 3.01 0.28
N SER A 67 -0.39 1.84 0.12
CA SER A 67 -0.94 1.10 1.25
C SER A 67 -0.87 -0.43 1.05
N PRO A 68 -0.58 -1.21 2.10
CA PRO A 68 -0.61 -2.65 2.01
C PRO A 68 -2.04 -3.18 1.86
N VAL A 69 -2.16 -4.25 1.08
CA VAL A 69 -3.36 -5.08 0.94
C VAL A 69 -2.97 -6.48 1.40
N LEU A 70 -3.49 -6.89 2.55
CA LEU A 70 -3.14 -8.19 3.15
C LEU A 70 -3.64 -9.37 2.31
N PRO A 71 -2.95 -10.54 2.39
CA PRO A 71 -3.42 -11.76 1.77
C PRO A 71 -4.75 -12.22 2.37
N THR A 72 -5.48 -13.05 1.62
CA THR A 72 -6.61 -13.83 2.16
C THR A 72 -6.19 -15.27 2.39
N PHE A 73 -6.89 -15.94 3.29
CA PHE A 73 -6.62 -17.31 3.67
C PHE A 73 -7.89 -18.15 3.54
N THR A 74 -7.72 -19.39 3.09
CA THR A 74 -8.74 -20.43 3.12
C THR A 74 -8.36 -21.47 4.16
N LYS A 75 -9.37 -21.99 4.87
CA LYS A 75 -9.20 -23.04 5.87
C LYS A 75 -9.32 -24.40 5.18
N LEU A 76 -8.34 -25.27 5.40
CA LEU A 76 -8.36 -26.67 4.97
C LEU A 76 -9.18 -27.52 5.95
N ASP A 77 -9.57 -28.72 5.51
CA ASP A 77 -10.28 -29.70 6.34
C ASP A 77 -9.48 -30.11 7.59
N SER A 78 -8.16 -30.08 7.50
CA SER A 78 -7.24 -30.28 8.63
C SER A 78 -7.29 -29.16 9.68
N GLY A 79 -8.00 -28.07 9.40
CA GLY A 79 -8.05 -26.87 10.23
C GLY A 79 -6.95 -25.86 9.95
N ALA A 80 -5.94 -26.22 9.13
CA ALA A 80 -4.85 -25.33 8.74
C ALA A 80 -5.33 -24.18 7.85
N LEU A 81 -4.63 -23.04 7.89
CA LEU A 81 -4.87 -21.91 7.00
C LEU A 81 -3.82 -21.89 5.90
N VAL A 82 -4.27 -21.71 4.65
CA VAL A 82 -3.41 -21.56 3.47
C VAL A 82 -3.75 -20.26 2.77
N VAL A 83 -2.74 -19.56 2.25
CA VAL A 83 -2.93 -18.33 1.47
C VAL A 83 -3.73 -18.65 0.20
N GLU A 84 -4.90 -18.02 0.05
CA GLU A 84 -5.79 -18.15 -1.12
C GLU A 84 -5.46 -17.07 -2.15
N ARG A 85 -5.42 -15.80 -1.71
CA ARG A 85 -4.99 -14.66 -2.51
C ARG A 85 -3.77 -14.04 -1.86
N ARG A 86 -2.70 -13.89 -2.63
CA ARG A 86 -1.51 -13.15 -2.19
C ARG A 86 -1.85 -11.69 -1.88
N GLY A 87 -1.13 -11.10 -0.93
CA GLY A 87 -1.21 -9.67 -0.67
C GLY A 87 -0.45 -8.86 -1.74
N SER A 88 -0.59 -7.56 -1.68
CA SER A 88 0.07 -6.60 -2.58
C SER A 88 0.25 -5.26 -1.90
N ILE A 89 1.06 -4.37 -2.49
CA ILE A 89 1.06 -2.95 -2.15
C ILE A 89 0.23 -2.21 -3.19
N MET A 90 -0.86 -1.56 -2.75
CA MET A 90 -1.70 -0.75 -3.63
C MET A 90 -1.13 0.66 -3.76
N MET A 91 -0.87 1.07 -5.00
CA MET A 91 -0.59 2.45 -5.38
C MET A 91 -1.84 3.08 -5.97
N VAL A 92 -2.19 4.27 -5.51
CA VAL A 92 -3.32 5.06 -6.03
C VAL A 92 -2.81 6.41 -6.49
N PHE A 93 -3.13 6.80 -7.72
CA PHE A 93 -2.77 8.09 -8.32
C PHE A 93 -4.02 8.90 -8.53
N THR A 94 -3.99 10.17 -8.13
CA THR A 94 -5.15 11.06 -8.19
C THR A 94 -4.75 12.39 -8.83
N PRO A 95 -5.44 12.87 -9.87
CA PRO A 95 -5.07 14.10 -10.56
C PRO A 95 -5.42 15.33 -9.70
N ALA A 96 -4.61 16.39 -9.81
CA ALA A 96 -4.94 17.67 -9.20
C ALA A 96 -6.04 18.39 -10.00
N ILE A 97 -6.93 19.09 -9.29
CA ILE A 97 -7.99 19.94 -9.87
C ILE A 97 -7.91 21.39 -9.39
N GLY A 98 -6.85 21.72 -8.65
CA GLY A 98 -6.59 23.05 -8.13
C GLY A 98 -5.46 23.01 -7.12
N GLU A 99 -5.10 24.16 -6.57
CA GLU A 99 -4.09 24.23 -5.52
C GLU A 99 -4.50 23.37 -4.32
N ARG A 100 -3.71 22.33 -4.05
CA ARG A 100 -3.93 21.37 -2.95
C ARG A 100 -5.30 20.66 -2.99
N LYS A 101 -5.92 20.57 -4.17
CA LYS A 101 -7.19 19.85 -4.39
C LYS A 101 -6.99 18.74 -5.43
N TYR A 102 -7.54 17.56 -5.16
CA TYR A 102 -7.37 16.37 -5.99
C TYR A 102 -8.71 15.69 -6.24
N ASP A 103 -8.94 15.23 -7.48
CA ASP A 103 -10.19 14.60 -7.89
C ASP A 103 -10.14 13.09 -7.66
N TRP A 104 -10.65 12.66 -6.51
CA TRP A 104 -10.63 11.27 -6.10
C TRP A 104 -11.44 10.35 -7.04
N GLU A 105 -12.43 10.87 -7.76
CA GLU A 105 -13.24 10.07 -8.69
C GLU A 105 -12.46 9.68 -9.94
N LYS A 106 -11.45 10.46 -10.32
CA LYS A 106 -10.55 10.16 -11.45
C LYS A 106 -9.26 9.45 -11.04
N ARG A 107 -9.27 8.78 -9.88
CA ARG A 107 -8.10 8.05 -9.39
C ARG A 107 -7.83 6.78 -10.21
N GLN A 108 -6.56 6.49 -10.45
CA GLN A 108 -6.10 5.22 -11.02
C GLN A 108 -5.34 4.39 -10.00
N LYS A 109 -5.45 3.06 -10.12
CA LYS A 109 -4.83 2.09 -9.23
C LYS A 109 -3.79 1.23 -9.94
N PHE A 110 -2.73 0.88 -9.25
CA PHE A 110 -1.71 -0.08 -9.67
C PHE A 110 -1.27 -0.91 -8.45
N ALA A 111 -1.33 -2.23 -8.54
CA ALA A 111 -0.99 -3.10 -7.40
C ALA A 111 0.39 -3.70 -7.61
N LEU A 112 1.32 -3.50 -6.69
CA LEU A 112 2.62 -4.16 -6.73
C LEU A 112 2.54 -5.52 -6.03
N SER A 113 2.85 -6.58 -6.75
CA SER A 113 3.09 -7.91 -6.18
C SER A 113 4.33 -7.91 -5.26
N ALA A 114 4.49 -8.95 -4.43
CA ALA A 114 5.67 -9.09 -3.56
C ALA A 114 7.00 -8.99 -4.33
N THR A 115 7.05 -9.52 -5.56
CA THR A 115 8.24 -9.45 -6.41
C THR A 115 8.51 -8.03 -6.90
N GLU A 116 7.48 -7.32 -7.36
CA GLU A 116 7.62 -5.92 -7.83
C GLU A 116 7.97 -4.96 -6.66
N VAL A 117 7.45 -5.25 -5.46
CA VAL A 117 7.89 -4.61 -4.22
C VAL A 117 9.37 -4.86 -3.97
N GLY A 118 9.84 -6.08 -4.18
CA GLY A 118 11.28 -6.42 -4.13
C GLY A 118 12.11 -5.56 -5.08
N SER A 119 11.67 -5.38 -6.33
CA SER A 119 12.33 -4.51 -7.29
C SER A 119 12.40 -3.05 -6.80
N LEU A 120 11.31 -2.50 -6.24
CA LEU A 120 11.30 -1.14 -5.68
C LEU A 120 12.29 -0.99 -4.51
N ILE A 121 12.34 -1.98 -3.61
CA ILE A 121 13.24 -1.97 -2.45
C ILE A 121 14.71 -2.09 -2.91
N ALA A 122 14.99 -2.86 -3.96
CA ALA A 122 16.34 -3.08 -4.45
C ALA A 122 16.92 -1.87 -5.20
N MET A 123 16.10 -0.90 -5.64
CA MET A 123 16.58 0.25 -6.41
C MET A 123 17.67 1.04 -5.70
N GLY A 124 18.81 1.20 -6.36
CA GLY A 124 19.86 2.16 -6.03
C GLY A 124 19.55 3.58 -6.54
N PRO A 125 20.40 4.57 -6.22
CA PRO A 125 20.15 5.99 -6.52
C PRO A 125 19.97 6.35 -7.99
N GLN A 126 20.51 5.54 -8.91
CA GLN A 126 20.46 5.77 -10.36
C GLN A 126 19.63 4.71 -11.09
N ASP A 127 19.05 3.77 -10.35
CA ASP A 127 18.29 2.69 -10.95
C ASP A 127 16.90 3.16 -11.34
N SER A 128 16.33 2.47 -12.31
CA SER A 128 14.93 2.62 -12.70
C SER A 128 14.24 1.27 -12.72
N CYS A 129 12.93 1.24 -12.45
CA CYS A 129 12.11 0.06 -12.66
C CYS A 129 10.84 0.41 -13.47
N GLU A 130 10.37 -0.55 -14.25
CA GLU A 130 9.13 -0.45 -15.01
C GLU A 130 8.30 -1.73 -14.85
N PHE A 131 7.00 -1.56 -14.70
CA PHE A 131 6.03 -2.64 -14.49
C PHE A 131 4.86 -2.47 -15.44
N PHE A 132 4.37 -3.59 -15.99
CA PHE A 132 3.31 -3.60 -16.99
C PHE A 132 2.21 -4.57 -16.58
N HIS A 133 1.00 -4.03 -16.40
CA HIS A 133 -0.17 -4.79 -15.99
C HIS A 133 -1.25 -4.72 -17.07
N ASP A 134 -1.86 -5.86 -17.36
CA ASP A 134 -3.12 -5.95 -18.09
C ASP A 134 -4.21 -6.43 -17.11
N PRO A 135 -5.06 -5.53 -16.58
CA PRO A 135 -6.13 -5.90 -15.66
C PRO A 135 -7.18 -6.85 -16.25
N SER A 136 -7.24 -6.94 -17.59
CA SER A 136 -8.18 -7.78 -18.33
C SER A 136 -7.51 -9.06 -18.85
N MET A 137 -6.27 -9.35 -18.41
CA MET A 137 -5.59 -10.59 -18.76
C MET A 137 -6.46 -11.79 -18.39
N SER A 138 -6.47 -12.80 -19.24
CA SER A 138 -7.32 -14.01 -19.10
C SER A 138 -8.83 -13.75 -19.19
N SER A 139 -9.25 -12.61 -19.75
CA SER A 139 -10.64 -12.34 -20.15
C SER A 139 -10.74 -12.09 -21.66
N SER A 140 -11.96 -11.94 -22.18
CA SER A 140 -12.20 -11.55 -23.57
C SER A 140 -11.66 -10.16 -23.93
N ASN A 141 -11.41 -9.30 -22.93
CA ASN A 141 -10.88 -7.95 -23.10
C ASN A 141 -9.35 -7.87 -22.94
N ALA A 142 -8.65 -9.00 -22.95
CA ALA A 142 -7.19 -9.02 -22.85
C ALA A 142 -6.54 -8.11 -23.89
N GLY A 143 -5.52 -7.37 -23.46
CA GLY A 143 -4.76 -6.42 -24.25
C GLY A 143 -5.44 -5.06 -24.46
N GLN A 144 -6.71 -4.90 -24.09
CA GLN A 144 -7.50 -3.67 -24.29
C GLN A 144 -7.23 -2.61 -23.22
N VAL A 145 -6.86 -3.02 -22.01
CA VAL A 145 -6.47 -2.11 -20.92
C VAL A 145 -5.05 -2.42 -20.50
N ARG A 146 -4.17 -1.42 -20.59
CA ARG A 146 -2.75 -1.55 -20.24
C ARG A 146 -2.36 -0.48 -19.25
N LYS A 147 -1.68 -0.88 -18.19
CA LYS A 147 -1.12 0.01 -17.18
C LYS A 147 0.40 -0.15 -17.18
N SER A 148 1.11 0.95 -17.34
CA SER A 148 2.56 0.99 -17.23
C SER A 148 2.94 1.93 -16.09
N LEU A 149 3.63 1.39 -15.09
CA LEU A 149 4.19 2.14 -13.97
C LEU A 149 5.69 2.20 -14.16
N SER A 150 6.27 3.39 -14.06
CA SER A 150 7.72 3.58 -14.09
C SER A 150 8.18 4.42 -12.90
N ILE A 151 9.35 4.09 -12.38
CA ILE A 151 10.06 4.85 -11.35
C ILE A 151 11.44 5.14 -11.89
N LYS A 152 11.75 6.42 -12.14
CA LYS A 152 13.00 6.85 -12.76
C LYS A 152 13.68 7.93 -11.92
N PRO A 153 15.01 7.92 -11.78
CA PRO A 153 15.72 8.95 -11.04
C PRO A 153 15.58 10.30 -11.76
N HIS A 154 15.50 11.37 -10.99
CA HIS A 154 15.53 12.73 -11.53
C HIS A 154 16.96 13.04 -12.01
N ALA A 155 17.11 13.78 -13.11
CA ALA A 155 18.41 14.04 -13.75
C ALA A 155 19.46 14.71 -12.84
N ASN A 156 19.03 15.39 -11.78
CA ASN A 156 19.89 16.04 -10.79
C ASN A 156 20.06 15.20 -9.50
N SER A 157 19.64 13.93 -9.50
CA SER A 157 19.62 13.04 -8.33
C SER A 157 18.84 13.55 -7.11
N SER A 158 17.90 14.48 -7.27
CA SER A 158 17.10 15.04 -6.15
C SER A 158 15.90 14.17 -5.73
N GLY A 159 15.77 12.98 -6.31
CA GLY A 159 14.63 12.08 -6.10
C GLY A 159 14.30 11.30 -7.36
N TYR A 160 13.02 10.95 -7.50
CA TYR A 160 12.49 10.09 -8.55
C TYR A 160 11.21 10.69 -9.13
N PHE A 161 10.91 10.34 -10.38
CA PHE A 161 9.58 10.47 -10.94
C PHE A 161 8.89 9.12 -10.90
N VAL A 162 7.74 9.07 -10.25
CA VAL A 162 6.82 7.93 -10.31
C VAL A 162 5.73 8.28 -11.30
N SER A 163 5.65 7.51 -12.38
CA SER A 163 4.76 7.78 -13.51
C SER A 163 3.87 6.58 -13.81
N LEU A 164 2.56 6.80 -13.80
CA LEU A 164 1.56 5.80 -14.20
C LEU A 164 0.89 6.24 -15.50
N THR A 165 0.97 5.41 -16.53
CA THR A 165 0.22 5.54 -17.77
C THR A 165 -0.85 4.46 -17.83
N VAL A 166 -2.09 4.85 -18.07
CA VAL A 166 -3.23 3.94 -18.27
C VAL A 166 -3.77 4.17 -19.67
N VAL A 167 -3.74 3.13 -20.50
CA VAL A 167 -4.34 3.10 -21.83
C VAL A 167 -5.54 2.17 -21.79
N ASN A 168 -6.72 2.69 -22.11
CA ASN A 168 -7.95 1.93 -22.20
C ASN A 168 -8.55 2.11 -23.59
N ASN A 169 -8.36 1.11 -24.45
CA ASN A 169 -8.82 1.12 -25.83
C ASN A 169 -10.35 0.98 -25.94
N LEU A 170 -11.00 0.34 -24.95
CA LEU A 170 -12.47 0.18 -24.95
C LEU A 170 -13.17 1.55 -24.82
N LEU A 171 -12.55 2.47 -24.09
CA LEU A 171 -13.09 3.82 -23.85
C LEU A 171 -12.36 4.90 -24.66
N ASN A 172 -11.42 4.52 -25.53
CA ASN A 172 -10.52 5.44 -26.23
C ASN A 172 -9.85 6.47 -25.28
N ALA A 173 -9.47 6.03 -24.08
CA ALA A 173 -8.94 6.88 -23.04
C ALA A 173 -7.45 6.61 -22.80
N LYS A 174 -6.68 7.68 -22.61
CA LYS A 174 -5.28 7.64 -22.20
C LYS A 174 -5.04 8.63 -21.07
N GLU A 175 -4.69 8.10 -19.90
CA GLU A 175 -4.42 8.89 -18.70
C GLU A 175 -2.95 8.77 -18.31
N ASN A 176 -2.35 9.86 -17.85
CA ASN A 176 -0.96 9.88 -17.40
C ASN A 176 -0.84 10.67 -16.10
N PHE A 177 -0.25 10.04 -15.09
CA PHE A 177 0.01 10.63 -13.78
C PHE A 177 1.52 10.69 -13.58
N ASN A 178 2.03 11.85 -13.17
CA ASN A 178 3.45 12.05 -12.90
C ASN A 178 3.60 12.70 -11.54
N VAL A 179 4.23 11.99 -10.60
CA VAL A 179 4.42 12.43 -9.22
C VAL A 179 5.92 12.49 -8.93
N PRO A 180 6.53 13.68 -8.82
CA PRO A 180 7.89 13.80 -8.34
C PRO A 180 7.96 13.43 -6.85
N VAL A 181 8.83 12.48 -6.52
CA VAL A 181 9.07 11.97 -5.17
C VAL A 181 10.50 12.33 -4.79
N THR A 182 10.68 13.06 -3.70
CA THR A 182 12.01 13.42 -3.17
C THR A 182 12.74 12.18 -2.65
N THR A 183 14.06 12.27 -2.49
CA THR A 183 14.86 11.19 -1.87
C THR A 183 14.33 10.78 -0.50
N ALA A 184 13.87 11.74 0.31
CA ALA A 184 13.31 11.48 1.64
C ALA A 184 11.97 10.72 1.55
N GLU A 185 11.05 11.18 0.69
CA GLU A 185 9.77 10.48 0.47
C GLU A 185 9.99 9.07 -0.08
N PHE A 186 10.96 8.90 -0.98
CA PHE A 186 11.30 7.59 -1.53
C PHE A 186 11.91 6.65 -0.48
N ALA A 187 12.74 7.18 0.43
CA ALA A 187 13.26 6.40 1.56
C ALA A 187 12.14 5.89 2.48
N VAL A 188 11.10 6.71 2.74
CA VAL A 188 9.90 6.28 3.47
C VAL A 188 9.18 5.16 2.72
N MET A 189 8.99 5.30 1.40
CA MET A 189 8.37 4.26 0.57
C MET A 189 9.13 2.94 0.64
N LYS A 190 10.47 2.95 0.45
CA LYS A 190 11.31 1.75 0.55
C LYS A 190 11.19 1.08 1.92
N THR A 191 11.22 1.88 2.98
CA THR A 191 11.13 1.40 4.36
C THR A 191 9.76 0.78 4.65
N ALA A 192 8.68 1.47 4.27
CA ALA A 192 7.32 0.97 4.44
C ALA A 192 7.07 -0.32 3.64
N CYS A 193 7.55 -0.38 2.39
CA CYS A 193 7.50 -1.58 1.56
C CYS A 193 8.29 -2.74 2.19
N SER A 194 9.50 -2.49 2.69
CA SER A 194 10.33 -3.51 3.34
C SER A 194 9.66 -4.08 4.57
N PHE A 195 9.06 -3.21 5.40
CA PHE A 195 8.29 -3.63 6.56
C PHE A 195 7.04 -4.42 6.16
N ALA A 196 6.29 -3.96 5.16
CA ALA A 196 5.04 -4.59 4.74
C ALA A 196 5.23 -5.92 3.99
N LEU A 197 6.40 -6.16 3.38
CA LEU A 197 6.68 -7.34 2.55
C LEU A 197 6.35 -8.68 3.24
N PRO A 198 6.83 -9.00 4.44
CA PRO A 198 6.46 -10.24 5.13
C PRO A 198 4.95 -10.34 5.43
N HIS A 199 4.28 -9.22 5.71
CA HIS A 199 2.84 -9.20 5.98
C HIS A 199 2.00 -9.45 4.71
N ILE A 200 2.39 -8.89 3.56
CA ILE A 200 1.68 -9.17 2.30
C ILE A 200 1.91 -10.61 1.80
N MET A 201 2.99 -11.25 2.26
CA MET A 201 3.25 -12.69 2.06
C MET A 201 2.51 -13.58 3.06
N GLY A 202 1.97 -13.01 4.14
CA GLY A 202 1.28 -13.75 5.21
C GLY A 202 2.21 -14.42 6.22
N TRP A 203 3.51 -14.10 6.19
CA TRP A 203 4.52 -14.69 7.08
C TRP A 203 4.38 -14.21 8.52
N ASP A 204 3.76 -13.05 8.72
CA ASP A 204 3.41 -12.54 10.05
C ASP A 204 2.48 -13.49 10.82
N ARG A 205 1.64 -14.26 10.12
CA ARG A 205 0.82 -15.31 10.73
C ARG A 205 1.65 -16.48 11.22
N LEU A 206 2.77 -16.81 10.56
CA LEU A 206 3.67 -17.88 10.98
C LEU A 206 4.47 -17.47 12.21
N THR A 207 5.03 -16.26 12.22
CA THR A 207 5.85 -15.76 13.33
C THR A 207 5.01 -15.51 14.59
N ASN A 208 3.77 -15.03 14.44
CA ASN A 208 2.90 -14.79 15.58
C ASN A 208 2.29 -16.08 16.17
N GLN A 209 2.12 -17.14 15.37
CA GLN A 209 1.67 -18.45 15.87
C GLN A 209 2.67 -19.09 16.84
N GLN A 210 3.97 -18.90 16.64
CA GLN A 210 5.00 -19.40 17.55
C GLN A 210 4.94 -18.74 18.94
N SER A 211 4.43 -17.49 19.02
CA SER A 211 4.34 -16.75 20.29
C SER A 211 3.11 -17.06 21.15
N SER A 212 2.13 -17.83 20.65
CA SER A 212 0.82 -18.04 21.30
C SER A 212 0.60 -19.44 21.88
N LEU A 213 1.65 -20.25 22.04
CA LEU A 213 1.56 -21.51 22.80
C LEU A 213 1.30 -21.23 24.30
N PRO A 214 0.15 -21.64 24.87
CA PRO A 214 -0.16 -21.39 26.27
C PRO A 214 0.48 -22.45 27.17
N GLY A 215 1.52 -22.05 27.91
CA GLY A 215 1.91 -22.65 29.19
C GLY A 215 2.89 -23.83 29.15
N GLY A 216 4.05 -23.66 29.82
CA GLY A 216 4.66 -24.73 30.59
C GLY A 216 6.17 -24.93 30.47
N THR A 217 6.89 -24.41 31.48
CA THR A 217 8.17 -24.92 32.03
C THR A 217 9.48 -24.41 31.43
N VAL A 218 10.17 -23.60 32.23
CA VAL A 218 11.63 -23.52 32.28
C VAL A 218 12.15 -24.94 32.48
N GLY A 219 12.56 -25.58 31.37
CA GLY A 219 13.17 -26.90 31.36
C GLY A 219 14.26 -26.90 30.30
N LEU A 220 15.50 -26.86 30.77
CA LEU A 220 16.71 -27.04 29.98
C LEU A 220 16.56 -28.27 29.07
N GLN A 221 16.29 -28.06 27.77
CA GLN A 221 16.57 -29.07 26.76
C GLN A 221 17.73 -28.57 25.91
N SER A 222 18.92 -28.93 26.37
CA SER A 222 20.05 -29.22 25.48
C SER A 222 19.60 -30.32 24.53
N LYS A 223 19.08 -29.93 23.38
CA LYS A 223 19.00 -30.81 22.22
C LYS A 223 19.60 -30.01 21.10
N VAL A 224 20.85 -30.34 20.77
CA VAL A 224 21.50 -29.96 19.51
C VAL A 224 20.43 -30.00 18.43
N ASP A 225 20.14 -28.83 17.85
CA ASP A 225 19.26 -28.74 16.69
C ASP A 225 19.73 -29.79 15.69
N LYS A 226 18.88 -30.79 15.42
CA LYS A 226 19.19 -31.72 14.35
C LYS A 226 19.40 -30.86 13.10
N PRO A 227 20.52 -31.00 12.39
CA PRO A 227 20.81 -30.11 11.30
C PRO A 227 19.70 -30.24 10.25
N VAL A 228 19.34 -29.09 9.66
CA VAL A 228 18.22 -28.87 8.73
C VAL A 228 18.19 -29.88 7.56
N PHE A 229 19.29 -30.59 7.29
CA PHE A 229 19.45 -31.61 6.25
C PHE A 229 18.37 -32.71 6.26
N ASP A 230 17.77 -33.06 7.40
CA ASP A 230 16.69 -34.06 7.45
C ASP A 230 15.39 -33.58 6.77
N LEU A 231 15.23 -32.27 6.52
CA LEU A 231 14.08 -31.68 5.84
C LEU A 231 14.27 -31.56 4.32
N GLU A 232 15.47 -31.84 3.81
CA GLU A 232 15.80 -31.77 2.38
C GLU A 232 15.49 -33.07 1.61
N TRP A 233 15.07 -34.12 2.33
CA TRP A 233 14.76 -35.43 1.76
C TRP A 233 13.31 -35.81 2.07
N ASP A 234 12.51 -36.01 1.02
CA ASP A 234 11.19 -36.64 1.15
C ASP A 234 11.38 -38.11 1.58
N LYS A 235 10.77 -38.50 2.70
CA LYS A 235 10.75 -39.89 3.17
C LYS A 235 9.50 -40.62 2.71
#